data_AF-I0BWD5-F1
#
_entry.id   AF-I0BWD5-F1
#
_cell.length_a   1.000
_cell.length_b   1.000
_cell.length_c   1.000
_cell.angle_alpha   90.00
_cell.angle_beta   90.00
_cell.angle_gamma   90.00
#
_symmetry.space_group_name_H-M   'P 1'
#
loop_
_entity.id
_entity.type
_entity.pdbx_description
1 polymer ?
#
loop_
_entity_poly.entity_id
_entity_poly.type
_entity_poly.pdbx_seq_one_letter_code
_entity_poly.pdbx_strand_id
1 'polypeptide(L)'
;LGVDLVQWVWGGFAVDNATLTRFFTFHFLIPFIVAAATMVHLLFLHQTGSNNPLGINSSVDKIPFHPYFSFKDIVGFITMVMFLVL
;
A
#
# COMPACT_ATOMS: atom_id res chain seq x y z
N LEU A 1 24.43 -10.83 18.13
CA LEU A 1 23.45 -10.69 17.03
C LEU A 1 22.55 -9.47 17.19
N GLY A 2 21.70 -9.37 18.22
CA GLY A 2 20.78 -8.22 18.35
C GLY A 2 21.50 -6.86 18.45
N VAL A 3 22.49 -6.75 19.32
CA VAL A 3 23.32 -5.53 19.45
C VAL A 3 24.04 -5.21 18.14
N ASP A 4 24.62 -6.21 17.49
CA ASP A 4 25.33 -6.04 16.22
C ASP A 4 24.40 -5.53 15.11
N LEU A 5 23.16 -6.04 15.02
CA LEU A 5 22.15 -5.58 14.06
C LEU A 5 21.73 -4.13 14.32
N VAL A 6 21.52 -3.76 15.58
CA VAL A 6 21.16 -2.39 15.96
C VAL A 6 22.27 -1.41 15.57
N GLN A 7 23.51 -1.73 15.93
CA GLN A 7 24.66 -0.89 15.57
C GLN A 7 24.90 -0.87 14.06
N TRP A 8 24.62 -1.96 13.35
CA TRP A 8 24.67 -2.00 11.89
C TRP A 8 23.64 -1.06 11.26
N VAL A 9 22.39 -1.05 11.74
CA VAL A 9 21.34 -0.14 11.27
C VAL A 9 21.72 1.31 11.55
N TRP A 10 22.10 1.64 12.78
CA TRP A 10 22.51 2.99 13.19
C TRP A 10 23.80 3.45 12.50
N GLY A 11 24.69 2.51 12.12
CA GLY A 11 26.00 2.85 11.59
C GLY A 11 26.95 3.37 12.66
N GLY A 12 26.73 3.00 13.93
CA GLY A 12 27.49 3.47 15.09
C GLY A 12 26.91 2.96 16.41
N PHE A 13 27.46 3.41 17.52
CA PHE A 13 27.03 3.01 18.87
C PHE A 13 25.75 3.73 19.34
N ALA A 14 25.37 4.81 18.66
CA ALA A 14 24.18 5.60 18.95
C ALA A 14 23.55 6.11 17.65
N VAL A 15 22.33 6.65 17.74
CA VAL A 15 21.66 7.33 16.62
C VAL A 15 22.37 8.65 16.35
N ASP A 16 22.84 8.83 15.12
CA ASP A 16 23.56 10.02 14.68
C ASP A 16 23.31 10.29 13.18
N ASN A 17 24.07 11.19 12.57
CA ASN A 17 23.92 11.61 11.17
C ASN A 17 23.94 10.43 10.16
N ALA A 18 24.71 9.38 10.44
CA ALA A 18 24.73 8.16 9.65
C ALA A 18 23.34 7.48 9.61
N THR A 19 22.65 7.40 10.76
CA THR A 19 21.29 6.88 10.86
C THR A 19 20.31 7.75 10.08
N LEU A 20 20.37 9.08 10.27
CA LEU A 20 19.43 10.02 9.64
C LEU A 20 19.49 9.96 8.11
N THR A 21 20.70 9.95 7.54
CA THR A 21 20.89 9.88 6.09
C THR A 21 20.35 8.56 5.53
N ARG A 22 20.64 7.43 6.18
CA ARG A 22 20.12 6.11 5.76
C ARG A 22 18.60 6.04 5.85
N PHE A 23 18.02 6.56 6.93
CA PHE A 23 16.57 6.53 7.12
C PHE A 23 15.86 7.41 6.11
N PHE A 24 16.44 8.56 5.74
CA PHE A 24 15.93 9.35 4.62
C PHE A 24 15.99 8.56 3.30
N THR A 25 17.10 7.88 3.01
CA THR A 25 17.21 7.03 1.80
C THR A 25 16.17 5.90 1.80
N PHE A 26 15.97 5.22 2.93
CA PHE A 26 14.94 4.18 3.03
C PHE A 26 13.53 4.76 2.90
N HIS A 27 13.23 5.87 3.58
CA HIS A 27 11.94 6.53 3.49
C HIS A 27 11.64 6.98 2.06
N PHE A 28 12.65 7.44 1.32
CA PHE A 28 12.50 7.79 -0.08
C PHE A 28 12.26 6.55 -0.97
N LEU A 29 13.00 5.47 -0.73
CA LEU A 29 12.95 4.27 -1.57
C LEU A 29 11.70 3.40 -1.34
N ILE A 30 11.29 3.22 -0.08
CA ILE A 30 10.22 2.29 0.31
C ILE A 30 8.87 2.59 -0.37
N PRO A 31 8.41 3.85 -0.54
CA PRO A 31 7.19 4.16 -1.27
C PRO A 31 7.17 3.60 -2.70
N PHE A 32 8.31 3.59 -3.40
CA PHE A 32 8.40 3.01 -4.74
C PHE A 32 8.35 1.48 -4.72
N ILE A 33 8.97 0.85 -3.72
CA ILE A 33 8.86 -0.60 -3.50
C ILE A 33 7.41 -0.98 -3.20
N VAL A 34 6.72 -0.21 -2.36
CA VAL A 34 5.30 -0.41 -2.05
C VAL A 34 4.45 -0.24 -3.31
N ALA A 35 4.67 0.80 -4.11
CA ALA A 35 3.96 0.98 -5.38
C ALA A 35 4.14 -0.21 -6.34
N ALA A 36 5.36 -0.74 -6.47
CA ALA A 36 5.63 -1.93 -7.27
C ALA A 36 4.92 -3.18 -6.70
N ALA A 37 4.95 -3.37 -5.38
CA ALA A 37 4.25 -4.47 -4.71
C ALA A 37 2.73 -4.35 -4.88
N THR A 38 2.17 -3.14 -4.86
CA THR A 38 0.74 -2.88 -5.15
C THR A 38 0.38 -3.30 -6.57
N MET A 39 1.23 -3.03 -7.57
CA MET A 39 0.98 -3.49 -8.94
C MET A 39 0.97 -5.02 -9.06
N VAL A 40 1.91 -5.71 -8.40
CA VAL A 40 1.93 -7.19 -8.35
C VAL A 40 0.69 -7.73 -7.63
N HIS A 41 0.29 -7.09 -6.52
CA HIS A 41 -0.92 -7.44 -5.81
C HIS A 41 -2.17 -7.31 -6.69
N LEU A 42 -2.31 -6.19 -7.40
CA LEU A 42 -3.42 -5.96 -8.32
C LEU A 42 -3.41 -6.91 -9.52
N LEU A 43 -2.23 -7.31 -10.02
CA LEU A 43 -2.11 -8.32 -11.07
C LEU A 43 -2.70 -9.66 -10.62
N PHE A 44 -2.35 -10.14 -9.42
CA PHE A 44 -2.90 -11.40 -8.90
C PHE A 44 -4.39 -11.28 -8.60
N LEU A 45 -4.84 -10.16 -8.05
CA LEU A 45 -6.28 -9.90 -7.87
C LEU A 45 -7.02 -9.92 -9.21
N HIS A 46 -6.42 -9.39 -10.28
CA HIS A 46 -7.03 -9.37 -11.60
C HIS A 46 -7.21 -10.79 -12.20
N GLN A 47 -6.32 -11.73 -11.88
CA GLN A 47 -6.44 -13.11 -12.36
C GLN A 47 -7.65 -13.85 -11.77
N THR A 48 -7.97 -13.60 -10.50
CA THR A 48 -9.09 -14.28 -9.80
C THR A 48 -10.37 -13.45 -9.77
N GLY A 49 -10.25 -12.14 -9.86
CA GLY A 49 -11.30 -11.18 -9.54
C GLY A 49 -11.52 -11.00 -8.04
N SER A 50 -12.35 -10.02 -7.68
CA SER A 50 -12.75 -9.75 -6.29
C SER A 50 -13.73 -10.80 -5.76
N ASN A 51 -13.61 -11.13 -4.47
CA ASN A 51 -14.62 -11.88 -3.76
C ASN A 51 -15.86 -10.99 -3.45
N ASN A 52 -16.95 -11.59 -2.98
CA ASN A 52 -18.17 -10.90 -2.57
C ASN A 52 -18.58 -11.28 -1.14
N PRO A 53 -19.48 -10.50 -0.49
CA PRO A 53 -19.85 -10.71 0.92
C PRO A 53 -20.43 -12.09 1.25
N LEU A 54 -21.02 -12.78 0.25
CA LEU A 54 -21.59 -14.11 0.44
C LEU A 54 -20.53 -15.22 0.28
N GLY A 55 -19.34 -14.90 -0.23
CA GLY A 55 -18.25 -15.87 -0.42
C GLY A 55 -18.53 -16.93 -1.49
N ILE A 56 -19.57 -16.76 -2.29
CA ILE A 56 -19.96 -17.68 -3.37
C ILE A 56 -19.43 -17.21 -4.73
N ASN A 57 -19.49 -18.03 -5.76
CA ASN A 57 -19.02 -17.63 -7.09
C ASN A 57 -19.90 -16.50 -7.69
N SER A 58 -19.29 -15.35 -7.99
CA SER A 58 -19.97 -14.17 -8.56
C SER A 58 -20.05 -14.16 -10.09
N SER A 59 -19.57 -15.20 -10.78
CA SER A 59 -19.49 -15.22 -12.26
C SER A 59 -20.84 -15.13 -12.96
N VAL A 60 -21.92 -15.50 -12.27
CA VAL A 60 -23.30 -15.43 -12.79
C VAL A 60 -23.89 -14.03 -12.80
N ASP A 61 -23.29 -13.09 -12.06
CA ASP A 61 -23.81 -11.73 -11.88
C ASP A 61 -22.66 -10.71 -11.79
N LYS A 62 -21.85 -10.62 -12.85
CA LYS A 62 -20.80 -9.61 -12.97
C LYS A 62 -21.35 -8.37 -13.66
N ILE A 63 -21.12 -7.21 -13.02
CA ILE A 63 -21.31 -5.89 -13.62
C ILE A 63 -19.95 -5.28 -13.99
N PRO A 64 -19.87 -4.41 -15.01
CA PRO A 64 -18.61 -3.76 -15.37
C PRO A 64 -18.13 -2.81 -14.27
N PHE A 65 -16.81 -2.60 -14.18
CA PHE A 65 -16.22 -1.68 -13.19
C PHE A 65 -16.69 -0.24 -13.40
N HIS A 66 -16.65 0.23 -14.64
CA HIS A 66 -17.21 1.52 -15.05
C HIS A 66 -18.62 1.30 -15.65
N PRO A 67 -19.65 2.08 -15.26
CA PRO A 67 -19.59 3.25 -14.37
C PRO A 67 -19.73 2.95 -12.87
N TYR A 68 -20.18 1.75 -12.50
CA TYR A 68 -20.70 1.45 -11.16
C TYR A 68 -19.69 1.65 -10.03
N PHE A 69 -18.57 0.94 -10.06
CA PHE A 69 -17.56 1.02 -9.02
C PHE A 69 -16.74 2.31 -9.13
N SER A 70 -16.54 2.85 -10.35
CA SER A 70 -15.87 4.15 -10.51
C SER A 70 -16.59 5.27 -9.75
N PHE A 71 -17.90 5.40 -9.88
CA PHE A 71 -18.65 6.42 -9.12
C PHE A 71 -18.70 6.13 -7.63
N LYS A 72 -18.85 4.86 -7.24
CA LYS A 72 -18.81 4.44 -5.83
C LYS A 72 -17.48 4.86 -5.17
N ASP A 73 -16.37 4.62 -5.85
CA ASP A 73 -15.04 4.95 -5.34
C ASP A 73 -14.78 6.47 -5.30
N ILE A 74 -15.29 7.23 -6.28
CA ILE A 74 -15.21 8.70 -6.27
C ILE A 74 -15.91 9.29 -5.04
N VAL A 75 -17.11 8.79 -4.70
CA VAL A 75 -17.81 9.24 -3.48
C VAL A 75 -16.98 8.95 -2.24
N GLY A 76 -16.41 7.75 -2.14
CA GLY A 76 -15.50 7.39 -1.05
C GLY A 76 -14.26 8.28 -0.97
N PHE A 77 -13.66 8.61 -2.12
CA PHE A 77 -12.50 9.50 -2.19
C PHE A 77 -12.85 10.93 -1.73
N ILE A 78 -14.00 11.48 -2.16
CA ILE A 78 -14.47 12.79 -1.70
C ILE A 78 -14.68 12.78 -0.18
N THR A 79 -15.32 11.75 0.37
CA THR A 79 -15.51 11.62 1.83
C THR A 79 -14.18 11.57 2.58
N MET A 80 -13.20 10.80 2.09
CA MET A 80 -11.86 10.75 2.68
C MET A 80 -11.18 12.13 2.67
N VAL A 81 -11.22 12.84 1.52
CA VAL A 81 -10.62 14.18 1.41
C VAL A 81 -11.31 15.18 2.33
N MET A 82 -12.63 15.11 2.48
CA MET A 82 -13.36 15.95 3.43
C MET A 82 -12.83 15.76 4.86
N PHE A 83 -12.65 14.52 5.33
CA PHE A 83 -12.12 14.26 6.67
C PHE A 83 -10.66 14.68 6.88
N LEU A 84 -9.85 14.70 5.82
CA LEU A 84 -8.44 15.08 5.92
C LEU A 84 -8.24 16.60 5.90
N VAL A 85 -9.16 17.35 5.29
CA VAL A 85 -8.99 18.79 5.01
C VAL A 85 -9.94 19.67 5.83
N LEU A 86 -11.14 19.20 6.16
CA LEU A 86 -12.15 19.93 6.92
C LEU A 86 -12.18 19.47 8.38
#